data_AF-A0A8H4YUL2-F1
#
_entry.id   AF-A0A8H4YUL2-F1
#
_cell.length_a   1.000
_cell.length_b   1.000
_cell.length_c   1.000
_cell.angle_alpha   90.00
_cell.angle_beta   90.00
_cell.angle_gamma   90.00
#
_symmetry.space_group_name_H-M   'P 1'
#
loop_
_entity.id
_entity.type
_entity.pdbx_description
1 polymer ?
#
loop_
_entity_poly.entity_id
_entity_poly.type
_entity_poly.pdbx_seq_one_letter_code
_entity_poly.pdbx_strand_id
1 'polypeptide(L)'
;MVHRLWEKIRMDTVNFNGLFLSARVGVLNYPGNIHDYVTSGQVQIIKKDISHLSKNGTINFADASLGIPTESMSSEELAFWSHLDKEAEREILQKFPYLTRPPKNVIPYKQKVSPYRLYGGMAPPGLTSRSDNSIVFIKMVHSTANIIIAETQALWAYAYLNGMIDMNKDKVYQETALSSCYGRLRYPCGFSAWYPEFVYDTVPYADMLLRDLGVRSRRKRIATQEVFSGYTIQDYKGINREWAEKRRCDEGKKVI
;
A
#
# COMPACT_ATOMS: atom_id res chain seq x y z
N MET A 1 32.19 8.68 -19.19
CA MET A 1 31.97 8.58 -17.72
C MET A 1 30.59 7.99 -17.36
N VAL A 2 29.54 8.20 -18.17
CA VAL A 2 28.21 7.56 -18.00
C VAL A 2 28.23 6.05 -18.27
N HIS A 3 29.12 5.56 -19.14
CA HIS A 3 29.21 4.15 -19.50
C HIS A 3 29.67 3.22 -18.35
N ARG A 4 30.49 3.72 -17.41
CA ARG A 4 30.90 2.96 -16.20
C ARG A 4 29.82 2.91 -15.11
N LEU A 5 28.78 3.74 -15.21
CA LEU A 5 27.61 3.68 -14.31
C LEU A 5 26.70 2.50 -14.68
N TRP A 6 26.65 2.14 -15.97
CA TRP A 6 25.87 0.99 -16.47
C TRP A 6 26.55 -0.36 -16.17
N GLU A 7 27.88 -0.43 -16.09
CA GLU A 7 28.62 -1.66 -15.75
C GLU A 7 28.48 -2.10 -14.27
N LYS A 8 28.03 -1.20 -13.37
CA LYS A 8 27.72 -1.56 -11.98
C LYS A 8 26.29 -2.10 -11.79
N ILE A 9 25.52 -2.22 -12.87
CA ILE A 9 24.29 -3.02 -12.90
C ILE A 9 24.75 -4.47 -12.95
N ARG A 10 25.00 -5.08 -11.78
CA ARG A 10 24.97 -6.53 -11.70
C ARG A 10 23.52 -6.95 -11.94
N MET A 11 23.28 -7.50 -13.13
CA MET A 11 22.17 -8.42 -13.32
C MET A 11 22.57 -9.72 -12.63
N ASP A 12 22.29 -9.80 -11.32
CA ASP A 12 22.31 -11.09 -10.63
C ASP A 12 21.06 -11.85 -11.11
N THR A 13 21.19 -12.44 -12.30
CA THR A 13 20.23 -13.40 -12.83
C THR A 13 20.32 -14.62 -11.93
N VAL A 14 19.49 -14.67 -10.89
CA VAL A 14 19.16 -15.95 -10.27
C VAL A 14 18.53 -16.76 -11.39
N ASN A 15 19.10 -17.93 -11.67
CA ASN A 15 18.82 -18.76 -12.84
C ASN A 15 17.36 -19.29 -12.77
N PHE A 16 16.41 -18.41 -13.06
CA PHE A 16 14.99 -18.67 -13.17
C PHE A 16 14.51 -17.84 -14.34
N ASN A 17 13.86 -18.49 -15.31
CA ASN A 17 13.26 -17.89 -16.50
C ASN A 17 12.03 -17.01 -16.14
N GLY A 18 12.21 -16.01 -15.28
CA GLY A 18 11.18 -15.08 -14.83
C GLY A 18 11.80 -13.78 -14.32
N LEU A 19 11.28 -12.65 -14.81
CA LEU A 19 11.72 -11.31 -14.41
C LEU A 19 11.08 -10.95 -13.05
N PHE A 20 11.85 -11.02 -11.96
CA PHE A 20 11.44 -10.45 -10.68
C PHE A 20 11.88 -8.99 -10.62
N LEU A 21 10.93 -8.04 -10.76
CA LEU A 21 11.23 -6.62 -10.70
C LEU A 21 11.14 -6.13 -9.25
N SER A 22 12.24 -6.21 -8.51
CA SER A 22 12.37 -5.50 -7.23
C SER A 22 12.63 -4.02 -7.51
N ALA A 23 12.05 -3.14 -6.69
CA ALA A 23 12.06 -1.70 -6.96
C ALA A 23 13.49 -1.14 -7.16
N ARG A 24 13.66 -0.43 -8.29
CA ARG A 24 14.89 0.01 -8.97
C ARG A 24 16.02 0.70 -8.18
N VAL A 25 15.94 0.91 -6.86
CA VAL A 25 17.01 1.62 -6.10
C VAL A 25 17.12 1.23 -4.61
N GLY A 26 16.36 0.24 -4.12
CA GLY A 26 16.18 0.05 -2.66
C GLY A 26 16.98 -1.06 -1.98
N VAL A 27 17.52 -2.02 -2.73
CA VAL A 27 17.93 -3.33 -2.17
C VAL A 27 19.29 -3.29 -1.44
N LEU A 28 20.13 -2.29 -1.71
CA LEU A 28 21.45 -2.14 -1.05
C LEU A 28 21.39 -1.58 0.38
N ASN A 29 20.19 -1.36 0.92
CA ASN A 29 20.01 -0.67 2.19
C ASN A 29 19.97 -1.60 3.42
N TYR A 30 19.89 -2.92 3.24
CA TYR A 30 19.96 -3.87 4.37
C TYR A 30 21.33 -4.55 4.44
N PRO A 31 21.81 -4.89 5.66
CA PRO A 31 23.04 -5.66 5.84
C PRO A 31 22.93 -7.12 5.36
N GLY A 32 21.72 -7.61 5.05
CA GLY A 32 21.47 -8.96 4.53
C GLY A 32 20.77 -8.92 3.17
N ASN A 33 20.98 -9.95 2.36
CA ASN A 33 20.35 -10.07 1.05
C ASN A 33 18.93 -10.61 1.22
N ILE A 34 17.91 -9.87 0.74
CA ILE A 34 16.52 -10.33 0.82
C ILE A 34 16.28 -11.65 0.09
N HIS A 35 17.12 -11.98 -0.89
CA HIS A 35 17.08 -13.27 -1.59
C HIS A 35 17.44 -14.45 -0.68
N ASP A 36 18.11 -14.22 0.45
CA ASP A 36 18.47 -15.26 1.41
C ASP A 36 17.23 -15.89 2.06
N TYR A 37 16.14 -15.15 2.21
CA TYR A 37 14.87 -15.69 2.69
C TYR A 37 14.22 -16.65 1.69
N VAL A 38 14.44 -16.42 0.39
CA VAL A 38 13.96 -17.31 -0.67
C VAL A 38 14.85 -18.54 -0.78
N THR A 39 16.18 -18.37 -0.76
CA THR A 39 17.14 -19.48 -0.91
C THR A 39 17.22 -20.37 0.34
N SER A 40 17.00 -19.83 1.54
CA SER A 40 16.90 -20.61 2.78
C SER A 40 15.60 -21.40 2.92
N GLY A 41 14.63 -21.18 2.03
CA GLY A 41 13.30 -21.81 2.10
C GLY A 41 12.37 -21.21 3.17
N GLN A 42 12.80 -20.16 3.88
CA GLN A 42 11.97 -19.45 4.85
C GLN A 42 10.77 -18.75 4.19
N VAL A 43 10.93 -18.30 2.94
CA VAL A 43 9.86 -17.81 2.07
C VAL A 43 9.71 -18.79 0.92
N GLN A 44 8.60 -19.52 0.91
CA GLN A 44 8.25 -20.37 -0.22
C GLN A 44 7.61 -19.51 -1.32
N ILE A 45 8.31 -19.36 -2.45
CA ILE A 45 7.69 -18.82 -3.66
C ILE A 45 6.84 -19.93 -4.26
N ILE A 46 5.53 -19.85 -4.04
CA ILE A 46 4.57 -20.71 -4.75
C ILE A 46 4.40 -20.13 -6.14
N LYS A 47 5.25 -20.57 -7.06
CA LYS A 47 5.01 -20.39 -8.49
C LYS A 47 3.98 -21.43 -8.91
N LYS A 48 2.69 -21.09 -8.81
CA LYS A 48 1.70 -21.81 -9.61
C LYS A 48 1.99 -21.40 -11.04
N ASP A 49 2.47 -22.35 -11.85
CA ASP A 49 2.58 -22.14 -13.28
C ASP A 49 1.21 -21.71 -13.79
N ILE A 50 1.14 -20.51 -14.35
CA ILE A 50 0.01 -20.12 -15.17
C ILE A 50 0.16 -20.97 -16.44
N SER A 51 -0.51 -22.11 -16.47
CA SER A 51 -0.44 -23.07 -17.58
C SER A 51 -0.79 -22.44 -18.93
N HIS A 52 -1.63 -21.42 -18.89
CA HIS A 52 -1.90 -20.46 -19.95
C HIS A 52 -2.60 -19.26 -19.30
N LEU A 53 -2.29 -18.03 -19.74
CA LEU A 53 -3.27 -16.96 -19.65
C LEU A 53 -4.23 -17.22 -20.80
N SER A 54 -5.52 -17.38 -20.53
CA SER A 54 -6.54 -17.33 -21.59
C SER A 54 -6.26 -16.11 -22.47
N LYS A 55 -6.66 -16.12 -23.76
CA LYS A 55 -6.52 -14.94 -24.64
C LYS A 55 -7.04 -13.64 -23.97
N ASN A 56 -7.94 -13.81 -22.99
CA ASN A 56 -8.34 -12.83 -21.99
C ASN A 56 -7.99 -13.37 -20.59
N GLY A 57 -6.74 -13.23 -20.13
CA GLY A 57 -6.23 -13.72 -18.83
C GLY A 57 -6.84 -13.00 -17.62
N THR A 58 -8.15 -12.81 -17.64
CA THR A 58 -8.94 -12.07 -16.67
C THR A 58 -9.40 -13.04 -15.61
N ILE A 59 -8.89 -12.88 -14.38
CA ILE A 59 -9.62 -13.37 -13.21
C ILE A 59 -10.83 -12.44 -13.10
N ASN A 60 -11.96 -12.87 -13.64
CA ASN A 60 -13.22 -12.14 -13.49
C ASN A 60 -13.70 -12.33 -12.06
N PHE A 61 -13.29 -11.45 -11.17
CA PHE A 61 -14.02 -11.25 -9.94
C PHE A 61 -15.32 -10.53 -10.31
N ALA A 62 -16.45 -11.15 -10.03
CA ALA A 62 -17.76 -10.70 -10.52
C ALA A 62 -18.25 -9.39 -9.88
N ASP A 63 -17.48 -8.78 -8.98
CA ASP A 63 -17.98 -7.78 -8.05
C ASP A 63 -16.94 -6.67 -7.84
N ALA A 64 -17.35 -5.41 -8.03
CA ALA A 64 -16.52 -4.24 -7.75
C ALA A 64 -16.16 -4.12 -6.26
N SER A 65 -16.75 -4.94 -5.38
CA SER A 65 -16.44 -5.03 -3.96
C SER A 65 -14.97 -5.36 -3.64
N LEU A 66 -14.21 -5.88 -4.61
CA LEU A 66 -12.76 -6.05 -4.47
C LEU A 66 -11.94 -4.77 -4.59
N GLY A 67 -12.54 -3.69 -5.11
CA GLY A 67 -11.87 -2.41 -5.22
C GLY A 67 -10.69 -2.38 -6.21
N ILE A 68 -10.65 -3.31 -7.16
CA ILE A 68 -9.74 -3.26 -8.31
C ILE A 68 -10.42 -2.53 -9.49
N PRO A 69 -9.65 -1.91 -10.39
CA PRO A 69 -10.20 -1.25 -11.56
C PRO A 69 -11.07 -2.17 -12.41
N THR A 70 -12.24 -1.68 -12.80
CA THR A 70 -13.16 -2.34 -13.73
C THR A 70 -13.57 -1.40 -14.86
N GLU A 71 -13.78 -1.95 -16.05
CA GLU A 71 -14.25 -1.20 -17.23
C GLU A 71 -15.75 -0.90 -17.15
N SER A 72 -16.52 -1.72 -16.44
CA SER A 72 -17.95 -1.58 -16.27
C SER A 72 -18.34 -1.68 -14.80
N MET A 73 -19.22 -0.78 -14.38
CA MET A 73 -19.84 -0.74 -13.05
C MET A 73 -21.35 -0.63 -13.22
N SER A 74 -22.11 -1.22 -12.30
CA SER A 74 -23.56 -1.05 -12.28
C SER A 74 -23.94 0.39 -11.91
N SER A 75 -25.17 0.79 -12.23
CA SER A 75 -25.70 2.11 -11.84
C SER A 75 -25.68 2.33 -10.33
N GLU A 76 -25.95 1.26 -9.57
CA GLU A 76 -25.95 1.26 -8.10
C GLU A 76 -24.53 1.46 -7.56
N GLU A 77 -23.54 0.76 -8.10
CA GLU A 77 -22.14 0.90 -7.70
C GLU A 77 -21.60 2.29 -8.02
N LEU A 78 -21.94 2.84 -9.19
CA LEU A 78 -21.59 4.20 -9.59
C LEU A 78 -22.21 5.23 -8.64
N ALA A 79 -23.49 5.08 -8.30
CA ALA A 79 -24.18 5.97 -7.36
C ALA A 79 -23.56 5.89 -5.95
N PHE A 80 -23.24 4.68 -5.49
CA PHE A 80 -22.62 4.42 -4.20
C PHE A 80 -21.25 5.12 -4.08
N TRP A 81 -20.35 4.90 -5.03
CA TRP A 81 -19.03 5.54 -5.01
C TRP A 81 -19.11 7.04 -5.26
N SER A 82 -20.02 7.51 -6.11
CA SER A 82 -20.22 8.94 -6.34
C SER A 82 -20.66 9.67 -5.07
N HIS A 83 -21.49 9.04 -4.24
CA HIS A 83 -21.88 9.58 -2.94
C HIS A 83 -20.66 9.70 -2.01
N LEU A 84 -19.92 8.60 -1.81
CA LEU A 84 -18.74 8.58 -0.95
C LEU A 84 -17.64 9.53 -1.41
N ASP A 85 -17.43 9.66 -2.73
CA ASP A 85 -16.44 10.58 -3.29
C ASP A 85 -16.78 12.04 -3.00
N LYS A 86 -18.06 12.42 -3.06
CA LYS A 86 -18.51 13.77 -2.73
C LYS A 86 -18.32 14.09 -1.25
N GLU A 87 -18.60 13.13 -0.38
CA GLU A 87 -18.37 13.30 1.06
C GLU A 87 -16.88 13.39 1.38
N ALA A 88 -16.08 12.49 0.81
CA ALA A 88 -14.63 12.50 0.96
C ALA A 88 -14.01 13.80 0.43
N GLU A 89 -14.44 14.28 -0.73
CA GLU A 89 -13.96 15.55 -1.29
C GLU A 89 -14.31 16.72 -0.37
N ARG A 90 -15.55 16.79 0.14
CA ARG A 90 -15.97 17.83 1.10
C ARG A 90 -15.07 17.82 2.34
N GLU A 91 -14.84 16.65 2.92
CA GLU A 91 -14.02 16.49 4.13
C GLU A 91 -12.56 16.87 3.88
N ILE A 92 -11.96 16.39 2.78
CA ILE A 92 -10.56 16.68 2.43
C ILE A 92 -10.36 18.16 2.15
N LEU A 93 -11.26 18.81 1.40
CA LEU A 93 -11.15 20.25 1.10
C LEU A 93 -11.34 21.11 2.34
N GLN A 94 -12.17 20.68 3.30
CA GLN A 94 -12.31 21.34 4.59
C GLN A 94 -11.04 21.22 5.43
N LYS A 95 -10.43 20.03 5.48
CA LYS A 95 -9.19 19.77 6.24
C LYS A 95 -7.96 20.41 5.60
N PHE A 96 -7.92 20.49 4.27
CA PHE A 96 -6.80 21.01 3.49
C PHE A 96 -7.24 22.10 2.52
N PRO A 97 -7.52 23.34 3.01
CA PRO A 97 -8.01 24.42 2.16
C PRO A 97 -7.12 24.75 0.97
N TYR A 98 -5.80 24.48 1.06
CA TYR A 98 -4.87 24.68 -0.06
C TYR A 98 -5.22 23.81 -1.29
N LEU A 99 -5.82 22.63 -1.09
CA LEU A 99 -6.23 21.74 -2.18
C LEU A 99 -7.43 22.26 -2.98
N THR A 100 -8.12 23.31 -2.50
CA THR A 100 -9.18 24.00 -3.27
C THR A 100 -8.65 24.73 -4.51
N ARG A 101 -7.32 24.91 -4.61
CA ARG A 101 -6.64 25.63 -5.69
C ARG A 101 -5.66 24.71 -6.42
N PRO A 102 -6.14 23.72 -7.18
CA PRO A 102 -5.25 22.83 -7.93
C PRO A 102 -4.51 23.59 -9.04
N PRO A 103 -3.36 23.06 -9.52
CA PRO A 103 -2.68 23.58 -10.71
C PRO A 103 -3.65 23.65 -11.91
N LYS A 104 -3.60 24.75 -12.67
CA LYS A 104 -4.51 24.99 -13.79
C LYS A 104 -4.31 24.02 -14.97
N ASN A 105 -3.07 23.62 -15.21
CA ASN A 105 -2.69 22.79 -16.34
C ASN A 105 -2.52 21.36 -15.89
N VAL A 106 -3.60 20.59 -15.92
CA VAL A 106 -3.60 19.18 -15.58
C VAL A 106 -3.33 18.35 -16.84
N ILE A 107 -2.44 17.37 -16.74
CA ILE A 107 -2.16 16.45 -17.85
C ILE A 107 -3.41 15.57 -18.06
N PRO A 108 -3.94 15.44 -19.29
CA PRO A 108 -5.20 14.75 -19.56
C PRO A 108 -5.03 13.22 -19.59
N TYR A 109 -4.32 12.63 -18.63
CA TYR A 109 -4.21 11.18 -18.54
C TYR A 109 -5.43 10.62 -17.83
N LYS A 110 -6.40 10.12 -18.61
CA LYS A 110 -7.60 9.44 -18.10
C LYS A 110 -7.57 7.98 -18.51
N GLN A 111 -7.77 7.10 -17.53
CA GLN A 111 -8.02 5.68 -17.78
C GLN A 111 -9.50 5.44 -18.03
N LYS A 112 -9.83 4.44 -18.85
CA LYS A 112 -11.21 4.03 -19.15
C LYS A 112 -11.78 3.04 -18.11
N VAL A 113 -11.09 2.88 -16.99
CA VAL A 113 -11.47 1.98 -15.89
C VAL A 113 -11.75 2.79 -14.62
N SER A 114 -12.47 2.18 -13.69
CA SER A 114 -12.65 2.73 -12.36
C SER A 114 -11.31 2.86 -11.60
N PRO A 115 -11.21 3.78 -10.63
CA PRO A 115 -10.03 3.85 -9.76
C PRO A 115 -9.89 2.62 -8.86
N TYR A 116 -8.67 2.32 -8.43
CA TYR A 116 -8.44 1.44 -7.29
C TYR A 116 -9.12 1.99 -6.04
N ARG A 117 -9.86 1.13 -5.35
CA ARG A 117 -10.58 1.37 -4.11
C ARG A 117 -10.17 0.34 -3.07
N LEU A 118 -8.93 0.43 -2.59
CA LEU A 118 -8.40 -0.51 -1.59
C LEU A 118 -8.32 0.16 -0.21
N TYR A 119 -8.87 -0.51 0.79
CA TYR A 119 -8.74 -0.12 2.19
C TYR A 119 -7.27 -0.24 2.62
N GLY A 120 -6.73 0.82 3.22
CA GLY A 120 -5.29 0.91 3.53
C GLY A 120 -4.37 0.82 2.30
N GLY A 121 -4.91 0.95 1.08
CA GLY A 121 -4.18 0.72 -0.18
C GLY A 121 -3.84 -0.76 -0.45
N MET A 122 -4.47 -1.70 0.27
CA MET A 122 -4.15 -3.12 0.20
C MET A 122 -5.37 -4.04 0.20
N ALA A 123 -6.33 -3.84 1.10
CA ALA A 123 -7.42 -4.78 1.32
C ALA A 123 -8.68 -4.43 0.49
N PRO A 124 -9.41 -5.42 -0.03
CA PRO A 124 -10.68 -5.18 -0.71
C PRO A 124 -11.78 -4.74 0.27
N PRO A 125 -12.38 -3.54 0.10
CA PRO A 125 -13.24 -2.92 1.10
C PRO A 125 -14.50 -3.73 1.39
N GLY A 126 -15.09 -4.39 0.38
CA GLY A 126 -16.29 -5.18 0.60
C GLY A 126 -16.05 -6.49 1.34
N LEU A 127 -14.86 -7.10 1.20
CA LEU A 127 -14.49 -8.25 2.04
C LEU A 127 -14.17 -7.77 3.45
N THR A 128 -13.37 -6.69 3.58
CA THR A 128 -13.02 -6.11 4.88
C THR A 128 -14.26 -5.71 5.69
N SER A 129 -15.26 -5.06 5.09
CA SER A 129 -16.49 -4.65 5.78
C SER A 129 -17.30 -5.85 6.29
N ARG A 130 -17.15 -7.02 5.65
CA ARG A 130 -17.80 -8.28 6.03
C ARG A 130 -16.96 -9.13 6.98
N SER A 131 -15.82 -8.64 7.45
CA SER A 131 -14.85 -9.39 8.27
C SER A 131 -14.21 -10.56 7.53
N ASP A 132 -14.17 -10.49 6.20
CA ASP A 132 -13.43 -11.44 5.38
C ASP A 132 -12.04 -10.86 5.10
N ASN A 133 -11.06 -11.43 5.79
CA ASN A 133 -9.65 -11.05 5.69
C ASN A 133 -8.84 -12.04 4.84
N SER A 134 -9.47 -12.76 3.91
CA SER A 134 -8.83 -13.83 3.13
C SER A 134 -7.81 -13.37 2.08
N ILE A 135 -7.88 -12.10 1.65
CA ILE A 135 -7.06 -11.58 0.56
C ILE A 135 -6.58 -10.15 0.86
N VAL A 136 -5.36 -9.88 0.38
CA VAL A 136 -4.74 -8.56 0.45
C VAL A 136 -3.86 -8.37 -0.78
N PHE A 137 -3.85 -7.17 -1.35
CA PHE A 137 -3.00 -6.81 -2.47
C PHE A 137 -1.79 -6.01 -1.98
N ILE A 138 -0.59 -6.55 -2.16
CA ILE A 138 0.64 -5.89 -1.73
C ILE A 138 1.20 -5.04 -2.86
N LYS A 139 1.78 -3.90 -2.50
CA LYS A 139 2.46 -2.98 -3.40
C LYS A 139 1.59 -2.41 -4.53
N MET A 140 0.27 -2.36 -4.33
CA MET A 140 -0.67 -1.65 -5.21
C MET A 140 -0.66 -0.14 -4.98
N VAL A 141 0.53 0.42 -4.72
CA VAL A 141 0.74 1.83 -4.37
C VAL A 141 2.05 2.32 -4.98
N HIS A 142 2.03 3.49 -5.60
CA HIS A 142 3.21 4.13 -6.18
C HIS A 142 3.90 5.05 -5.17
N SER A 143 5.22 4.90 -4.97
CA SER A 143 6.01 5.74 -4.08
C SER A 143 7.52 5.56 -4.36
N THR A 144 8.33 6.54 -3.92
CA THR A 144 9.80 6.51 -4.01
C THR A 144 10.44 5.68 -2.89
N ALA A 145 9.82 5.59 -1.71
CA ALA A 145 10.34 4.88 -0.53
C ALA A 145 9.78 3.44 -0.45
N ASN A 146 10.05 2.66 -1.50
CA ASN A 146 9.47 1.33 -1.71
C ASN A 146 9.76 0.32 -0.60
N ILE A 147 10.94 0.42 0.01
CA ILE A 147 11.38 -0.51 1.04
C ILE A 147 10.63 -0.29 2.35
N ILE A 148 10.46 0.96 2.77
CA ILE A 148 9.67 1.32 3.95
C ILE A 148 8.26 0.78 3.79
N ILE A 149 7.65 1.05 2.63
CA ILE A 149 6.30 0.58 2.31
C ILE A 149 6.23 -0.94 2.32
N ALA A 150 7.18 -1.64 1.69
CA ALA A 150 7.19 -3.09 1.66
C ALA A 150 7.26 -3.68 3.07
N GLU A 151 8.12 -3.14 3.94
CA GLU A 151 8.28 -3.60 5.32
C GLU A 151 7.00 -3.37 6.14
N THR A 152 6.41 -2.17 6.07
CA THR A 152 5.19 -1.84 6.81
C THR A 152 3.96 -2.55 6.25
N GLN A 153 3.82 -2.65 4.93
CA GLN A 153 2.71 -3.37 4.28
C GLN A 153 2.78 -4.86 4.55
N ALA A 154 3.96 -5.48 4.56
CA ALA A 154 4.09 -6.90 4.86
C ALA A 154 3.61 -7.24 6.28
N LEU A 155 4.01 -6.44 7.27
CA LEU A 155 3.56 -6.61 8.65
C LEU A 155 2.06 -6.34 8.80
N TRP A 156 1.55 -5.26 8.21
CA TRP A 156 0.13 -4.94 8.22
C TRP A 156 -0.69 -6.04 7.53
N ALA A 157 -0.25 -6.51 6.37
CA ALA A 157 -0.92 -7.58 5.64
C ALA A 157 -0.96 -8.89 6.43
N TYR A 158 0.15 -9.27 7.07
CA TYR A 158 0.16 -10.42 7.96
C TYR A 158 -0.86 -10.27 9.08
N ALA A 159 -0.88 -9.11 9.76
CA ALA A 159 -1.84 -8.86 10.83
C ALA A 159 -3.29 -8.87 10.30
N TYR A 160 -3.55 -8.27 9.14
CA TYR A 160 -4.86 -8.23 8.49
C TYR A 160 -5.36 -9.64 8.19
N LEU A 161 -4.57 -10.45 7.49
CA LEU A 161 -4.95 -11.81 7.06
C LEU A 161 -5.27 -12.74 8.23
N ASN A 162 -4.70 -12.45 9.41
CA ASN A 162 -4.95 -13.21 10.64
C ASN A 162 -6.00 -12.55 11.56
N GLY A 163 -6.71 -11.52 11.10
CA GLY A 163 -7.73 -10.82 11.90
C GLY A 163 -7.16 -10.14 13.15
N MET A 164 -5.88 -9.75 13.13
CA MET A 164 -5.15 -9.16 14.27
C MET A 164 -5.15 -7.63 14.28
N ILE A 165 -5.89 -6.99 13.37
CA ILE A 165 -6.05 -5.53 13.33
C ILE A 165 -7.43 -5.17 13.84
N ASP A 166 -7.48 -4.26 14.82
CA ASP A 166 -8.72 -3.68 15.31
C ASP A 166 -9.14 -2.53 14.39
N MET A 167 -10.23 -2.71 13.64
CA MET A 167 -10.67 -1.77 12.61
C MET A 167 -12.17 -1.51 12.75
N ASN A 168 -12.58 -0.26 12.51
CA ASN A 168 -13.99 0.10 12.44
C ASN A 168 -14.57 -0.29 11.07
N LYS A 169 -15.26 -1.43 11.03
CA LYS A 169 -15.82 -2.02 9.80
C LYS A 169 -16.83 -1.12 9.10
N ASP A 170 -17.57 -0.32 9.85
CA ASP A 170 -18.58 0.60 9.30
C ASP A 170 -17.94 1.76 8.53
N LYS A 171 -16.66 2.05 8.79
CA LYS A 171 -15.91 3.14 8.16
C LYS A 171 -15.03 2.71 6.99
N VAL A 172 -14.94 1.41 6.70
CA VAL A 172 -14.03 0.86 5.67
C VAL A 172 -14.23 1.55 4.31
N TYR A 173 -15.48 1.70 3.86
CA TYR A 173 -15.78 2.37 2.59
C TYR A 173 -15.48 3.87 2.62
N GLN A 174 -15.81 4.54 3.74
CA GLN A 174 -15.53 5.96 3.93
C GLN A 174 -14.02 6.24 3.89
N GLU A 175 -13.23 5.46 4.62
CA GLU A 175 -11.76 5.61 4.67
C GLU A 175 -11.09 5.26 3.34
N THR A 176 -11.64 4.28 2.61
CA THR A 176 -11.22 3.96 1.25
C THR A 176 -11.48 5.13 0.30
N ALA A 177 -12.65 5.75 0.37
CA ALA A 177 -13.00 6.91 -0.43
C ALA A 177 -12.14 8.12 -0.07
N LEU A 178 -11.88 8.37 1.22
CA LEU A 178 -10.99 9.44 1.69
C LEU A 178 -9.57 9.30 1.14
N SER A 179 -9.00 8.10 1.23
CA SER A 179 -7.64 7.84 0.74
C SER A 179 -7.51 8.01 -0.77
N SER A 180 -8.48 7.48 -1.53
CA SER A 180 -8.53 7.63 -3.00
C SER A 180 -8.73 9.09 -3.42
N CYS A 181 -9.65 9.79 -2.75
CA CYS A 181 -9.94 11.21 -3.01
C CYS A 181 -8.74 12.11 -2.69
N TYR A 182 -8.06 11.89 -1.56
CA TYR A 182 -6.87 12.63 -1.18
C TYR A 182 -5.79 12.53 -2.26
N GLY A 183 -5.49 11.32 -2.74
CA GLY A 183 -4.54 11.12 -3.83
C GLY A 183 -4.93 11.92 -5.08
N ARG A 184 -6.18 11.78 -5.54
CA ARG A 184 -6.69 12.49 -6.73
C ARG A 184 -6.53 14.01 -6.62
N LEU A 185 -6.82 14.60 -5.46
CA LEU A 185 -6.71 16.05 -5.24
C LEU A 185 -5.26 16.50 -5.06
N ARG A 186 -4.42 15.70 -4.40
CA ARG A 186 -3.03 16.03 -4.07
C ARG A 186 -2.08 15.88 -5.25
N TYR A 187 -2.36 14.96 -6.17
CA TYR A 187 -1.53 14.63 -7.33
C TYR A 187 -2.36 14.68 -8.63
N PRO A 188 -2.87 15.86 -9.02
CA PRO A 188 -3.78 15.98 -10.16
C PRO A 188 -3.13 15.60 -11.50
N CYS A 189 -1.81 15.74 -11.63
CA CYS A 189 -1.05 15.38 -12.83
C CYS A 189 -0.39 13.99 -12.76
N GLY A 190 -0.62 13.24 -11.68
CA GLY A 190 -0.06 11.91 -11.45
C GLY A 190 -1.03 10.79 -11.84
N PHE A 191 -0.74 9.58 -11.36
CA PHE A 191 -1.61 8.42 -11.55
C PHE A 191 -2.69 8.32 -10.47
N SER A 192 -2.58 9.13 -9.41
CA SER A 192 -3.46 9.12 -8.23
C SER A 192 -4.97 9.18 -8.47
N ALA A 193 -5.41 9.68 -9.63
CA ALA A 193 -6.81 9.67 -10.01
C ALA A 193 -7.37 8.26 -10.24
N TRP A 194 -6.53 7.29 -10.60
CA TRP A 194 -6.93 5.90 -10.83
C TRP A 194 -6.08 4.88 -10.06
N TYR A 195 -4.79 5.13 -9.83
CA TYR A 195 -3.85 4.25 -9.14
C TYR A 195 -3.34 4.90 -7.84
N PRO A 196 -3.33 4.24 -6.67
CA PRO A 196 -2.94 4.87 -5.42
C PRO A 196 -1.47 5.32 -5.45
N GLU A 197 -1.19 6.55 -5.05
CA GLU A 197 0.14 7.15 -5.15
C GLU A 197 0.44 8.05 -3.95
N PHE A 198 1.63 7.85 -3.36
CA PHE A 198 2.09 8.42 -2.09
C PHE A 198 3.55 8.91 -2.20
N VAL A 199 3.90 9.57 -3.31
CA VAL A 199 5.29 10.01 -3.59
C VAL A 199 5.86 10.87 -2.47
N TYR A 200 5.07 11.81 -1.94
CA TYR A 200 5.47 12.69 -0.85
C TYR A 200 4.83 12.34 0.50
N ASP A 201 3.92 11.37 0.52
CA ASP A 201 3.14 10.99 1.70
C ASP A 201 3.54 9.61 2.23
N THR A 202 4.75 9.14 1.92
CA THR A 202 5.17 7.79 2.36
C THR A 202 5.29 7.66 3.87
N VAL A 203 5.82 8.67 4.55
CA VAL A 203 5.91 8.67 6.03
C VAL A 203 4.51 8.67 6.67
N PRO A 204 3.57 9.57 6.32
CA PRO A 204 2.23 9.51 6.91
C PRO A 204 1.45 8.23 6.53
N TYR A 205 1.68 7.66 5.35
CA TYR A 205 1.13 6.34 5.00
C TYR A 205 1.68 5.23 5.90
N ALA A 206 2.99 5.18 6.11
CA ALA A 206 3.62 4.22 7.03
C ALA A 206 3.12 4.41 8.46
N ASP A 207 3.00 5.67 8.93
CA ASP A 207 2.46 6.01 10.24
C ASP A 207 1.04 5.47 10.44
N MET A 208 0.18 5.57 9.42
CA MET A 208 -1.18 5.04 9.44
C MET A 208 -1.16 3.53 9.69
N LEU A 209 -0.40 2.77 8.89
CA LEU A 209 -0.30 1.32 9.04
C LEU A 209 0.27 0.91 10.41
N LEU A 210 1.27 1.64 10.90
CA LEU A 210 1.88 1.37 12.20
C LEU A 210 0.92 1.68 13.37
N ARG A 211 0.03 2.67 13.22
CA ARG A 211 -1.01 2.98 14.21
C ARG A 211 -2.09 1.90 14.24
N ASP A 212 -2.46 1.33 13.10
CA ASP A 212 -3.40 0.19 13.04
C ASP A 212 -2.82 -1.04 13.77
N LEU A 213 -1.52 -1.29 13.60
CA LEU A 213 -0.76 -2.30 14.35
C LEU A 213 -0.56 -1.89 15.84
N GLY A 214 -0.79 -0.62 16.13
CA GLY A 214 -0.59 0.09 17.39
C GLY A 214 0.84 -0.01 17.93
N VAL A 215 1.82 -0.07 17.03
CA VAL A 215 3.23 0.11 17.36
C VAL A 215 3.60 1.59 17.20
N ARG A 216 4.82 1.96 17.57
CA ARG A 216 5.27 3.36 17.50
C ARG A 216 5.33 3.82 16.04
N SER A 217 4.48 4.75 15.65
CA SER A 217 4.49 5.35 14.30
C SER A 217 5.66 6.31 14.12
N ARG A 218 5.86 7.24 15.05
CA ARG A 218 7.02 8.16 15.07
C ARG A 218 8.34 7.40 15.29
N ARG A 219 9.16 7.28 14.25
CA ARG A 219 10.32 6.37 14.25
C ARG A 219 11.62 7.00 14.72
N LYS A 220 11.70 8.33 14.88
CA LYS A 220 12.89 8.98 15.43
C LYS A 220 12.91 8.87 16.96
N ARG A 221 14.11 8.96 17.53
CA ARG A 221 14.29 8.89 18.98
C ARG A 221 13.90 10.21 19.66
N ILE A 222 14.15 11.33 18.98
CA ILE A 222 14.01 12.67 19.53
C ILE A 222 12.98 13.46 18.70
N ALA A 223 12.08 14.19 19.35
CA ALA A 223 11.02 14.95 18.69
C ALA A 223 11.54 16.00 17.68
N THR A 224 12.73 16.57 17.90
CA THR A 224 13.34 17.50 16.93
C THR A 224 13.76 16.80 15.64
N GLN A 225 14.20 15.54 15.73
CA GLN A 225 14.56 14.74 14.54
C GLN A 225 13.33 14.39 13.70
N GLU A 226 12.13 14.28 14.32
CA GLU A 226 10.88 14.08 13.58
C GLU A 226 10.56 15.22 12.61
N VAL A 227 11.03 16.43 12.92
CA VAL A 227 10.75 17.63 12.12
C VAL A 227 11.91 17.94 11.17
N PHE A 228 13.15 17.79 11.62
CA PHE A 228 14.33 18.28 10.92
C PHE A 228 15.22 17.20 10.29
N SER A 229 14.88 15.91 10.44
CA SER A 229 15.67 14.81 9.87
C SER A 229 14.86 13.95 8.90
N GLY A 230 15.49 13.54 7.81
CA GLY A 230 14.89 12.64 6.83
C GLY A 230 14.62 11.25 7.43
N TYR A 231 13.48 10.68 7.07
CA TYR A 231 13.16 9.28 7.35
C TYR A 231 13.94 8.35 6.42
N THR A 232 14.48 7.28 6.98
CA THR A 232 15.26 6.26 6.29
C THR A 232 14.74 4.88 6.66
N ILE A 233 15.12 3.86 5.89
CA ILE A 233 14.82 2.46 6.19
C ILE A 233 15.34 2.00 7.57
N GLN A 234 16.44 2.60 8.07
CA GLN A 234 17.00 2.23 9.38
C GLN A 234 16.06 2.60 10.54
N ASP A 235 15.20 3.60 10.36
CA ASP A 235 14.23 4.02 11.37
C ASP A 235 13.11 2.97 11.59
N TYR A 236 12.88 2.10 10.60
CA TYR A 236 11.88 1.03 10.66
C TYR A 236 12.48 -0.31 11.11
N LYS A 237 13.78 -0.37 11.35
CA LYS A 237 14.43 -1.58 11.84
C LYS A 237 13.79 -2.06 13.16
N GLY A 238 13.38 -3.32 13.17
CA GLY A 238 12.87 -4.00 14.37
C GLY A 238 11.36 -3.90 14.58
N ILE A 239 10.59 -3.32 13.65
CA ILE A 239 9.12 -3.22 13.77
C ILE A 239 8.45 -4.58 14.01
N ASN A 240 8.94 -5.65 13.40
CA ASN A 240 8.37 -6.99 13.60
C ASN A 240 8.56 -7.49 15.03
N ARG A 241 9.71 -7.21 15.65
CA ARG A 241 10.00 -7.59 17.04
C ARG A 241 9.14 -6.76 17.99
N GLU A 242 9.10 -5.44 17.78
CA GLU A 242 8.27 -4.51 18.55
C GLU A 242 6.80 -4.94 18.54
N TRP A 243 6.27 -5.29 17.37
CA TRP A 243 4.89 -5.78 17.23
C TRP A 243 4.67 -7.13 17.92
N ALA A 244 5.59 -8.09 17.75
CA ALA A 244 5.50 -9.38 18.42
C ALA A 244 5.54 -9.28 19.95
N GLU A 245 6.38 -8.40 20.50
CA GLU A 245 6.46 -8.12 21.94
C GLU A 245 5.14 -7.51 22.45
N LYS A 246 4.60 -6.52 21.75
CA LYS A 246 3.30 -5.94 22.07
C LYS A 246 2.20 -7.01 22.10
N ARG A 247 2.14 -7.87 21.09
CA ARG A 247 1.15 -8.96 21.00
C ARG A 247 1.20 -9.90 22.20
N ARG A 248 2.40 -10.31 22.62
CA ARG A 248 2.59 -11.14 23.83
C ARG A 248 2.10 -10.43 25.09
N CYS A 249 2.37 -9.14 25.23
CA CYS A 249 1.89 -8.36 26.37
C CYS A 249 0.36 -8.24 26.39
N ASP A 250 -0.28 -8.02 25.23
CA ASP A 250 -1.74 -7.89 25.12
C ASP A 250 -2.44 -9.24 25.39
N GLU A 251 -1.85 -10.35 24.96
CA GLU A 251 -2.35 -11.71 25.26
C GLU A 251 -2.20 -12.04 26.74
N GLY A 252 -1.07 -11.71 27.37
CA GLY A 252 -0.87 -11.91 28.81
C GLY A 252 -1.83 -11.12 29.71
N LYS A 253 -2.30 -9.95 29.24
CA LYS A 253 -3.30 -9.13 29.95
C LYS A 253 -4.73 -9.66 29.85
N LYS A 254 -5.04 -10.51 28.86
CA LYS A 254 -6.39 -11.10 28.70
C LYS A 254 -6.61 -12.35 29.56
N VAL A 255 -5.55 -12.88 30.18
CA VAL A 255 -5.56 -14.11 30.98
C VAL A 255 -5.68 -13.82 32.49
N ILE A 256 -5.77 -12.54 32.87
CA ILE A 256 -5.97 -12.06 34.26
C ILE A 256 -7.35 -11.42 34.33
#